data_AF-A0AA39I4K8-F1
#
_entry.id   AF-A0AA39I4K8-F1
#
_cell.length_a   1.000
_cell.length_b   1.000
_cell.length_c   1.000
_cell.angle_alpha   90.00
_cell.angle_beta   90.00
_cell.angle_gamma   90.00
#
_symmetry.space_group_name_H-M   'P 1'
#
loop_
_entity.id
_entity.type
_entity.pdbx_description
1 polymer ?
#
loop_
_entity_poly.entity_id
_entity_poly.type
_entity_poly.pdbx_seq_one_letter_code
_entity_poly.pdbx_strand_id
1 'polypeptide(L)'
;MHEEEKRLAIKKSKDDFEEWLKALPKMKTQSFRYSKAEDLYGSEPVWRNVAETDRRDIFRDVKEYLEKAEEEKSATLRRRNIQALDDILQGMPEITFKTTWAQAQRLLIENPAFAKDATLQGMDKEDALIVFEEHIRNAEKVTEKEKEDEEKSKRRRERKVREGFLDLLKELQRRGELSSVSKWKDLCPTLIADYRFDDLLHQEGTTALDLFKFYVEDLKAQFGQDRRIMKDILKDLDKCVEKDTTFDEFSKWVASDERGKTVDMGNMKLVYNSYVDKAIGKEKDIERELERKKKRLESNFHSALKRLEPPVTPSSEWPKKDEQREEFFNDFVKTISEACGHYHSSSKKKKKDRKKRRNDDESESEGESKSKRKRRHRSSDEADRDHDRDRERERDHDRDHDKESRKKKKKSRRHSRSRSRSRSESPDGKSGSKRRHRDRHDSSSSKNVHEEESFDDLEMKRNELLQQLERSHGGDSA
;
A
#
# COMPACT_ATOMS: atom_id res chain seq x y z
N MET A 1 88.76 6.43 27.23
CA MET A 1 89.50 5.79 28.36
C MET A 1 88.86 6.18 29.70
N HIS A 2 89.58 6.67 30.72
CA HIS A 2 89.06 6.73 32.10
C HIS A 2 87.73 7.45 32.36
N GLU A 3 87.39 8.53 31.66
CA GLU A 3 86.09 9.19 31.87
C GLU A 3 84.93 8.41 31.23
N GLU A 4 85.20 7.70 30.15
CA GLU A 4 84.27 6.84 29.42
C GLU A 4 84.03 5.53 30.19
N GLU A 5 85.09 4.92 30.73
CA GLU A 5 85.01 3.79 31.66
C GLU A 5 84.15 4.12 32.89
N LYS A 6 84.32 5.32 33.48
CA LYS A 6 83.50 5.81 34.59
C LYS A 6 82.04 6.00 34.20
N ARG A 7 81.75 6.55 33.02
CA ARG A 7 80.37 6.70 32.51
C ARG A 7 79.70 5.33 32.28
N LEU A 8 80.43 4.37 31.72
CA LEU A 8 79.94 3.00 31.51
C LEU A 8 79.71 2.29 32.86
N ALA A 9 80.59 2.45 33.84
CA ALA A 9 80.41 1.89 35.18
C ALA A 9 79.21 2.50 35.90
N ILE A 10 79.01 3.82 35.84
CA ILE A 10 77.83 4.50 36.41
C ILE A 10 76.55 4.00 35.74
N LYS A 11 76.53 3.88 34.40
CA LYS A 11 75.37 3.33 33.68
C LYS A 11 75.08 1.91 34.16
N LYS A 12 76.09 1.04 34.19
CA LYS A 12 75.92 -0.34 34.64
C LYS A 12 75.37 -0.42 36.07
N SER A 13 75.89 0.38 37.01
CA SER A 13 75.35 0.43 38.38
C SER A 13 73.87 0.85 38.43
N LYS A 14 73.41 1.71 37.52
CA LYS A 14 71.98 2.08 37.41
C LYS A 14 71.15 0.95 36.82
N ASP A 15 71.61 0.34 35.74
CA ASP A 15 70.95 -0.79 35.07
C ASP A 15 70.83 -2.00 36.05
N ASP A 16 71.91 -2.35 36.76
CA ASP A 16 71.96 -3.40 37.79
C ASP A 16 71.00 -3.09 38.97
N PHE A 17 70.87 -1.82 39.36
CA PHE A 17 69.94 -1.37 40.41
C PHE A 17 68.47 -1.42 39.96
N GLU A 18 68.19 -1.05 38.71
CA GLU A 18 66.85 -1.15 38.12
C GLU A 18 66.36 -2.60 38.04
N GLU A 19 67.21 -3.52 37.57
CA GLU A 19 66.90 -4.95 37.50
C GLU A 19 66.69 -5.55 38.91
N TRP A 20 67.58 -5.23 39.85
CA TRP A 20 67.46 -5.67 41.24
C TRP A 20 66.16 -5.18 41.88
N LEU A 21 65.77 -3.92 41.68
CA LEU A 21 64.48 -3.39 42.14
C LEU A 21 63.28 -4.13 41.50
N LYS A 22 63.31 -4.40 40.20
CA LYS A 22 62.24 -5.16 39.51
C LYS A 22 62.08 -6.58 40.07
N ALA A 23 63.15 -7.19 40.56
CA ALA A 23 63.12 -8.53 41.16
C ALA A 23 62.49 -8.57 42.56
N LEU A 24 62.49 -7.46 43.31
CA LEU A 24 61.99 -7.41 44.69
C LEU A 24 60.47 -7.62 44.76
N PRO A 25 59.95 -8.64 45.49
CA PRO A 25 58.52 -8.83 45.67
C PRO A 25 57.81 -7.62 46.32
N LYS A 26 58.52 -6.88 47.19
CA LYS A 26 57.99 -5.69 47.87
C LYS A 26 57.75 -4.50 46.92
N MET A 27 58.43 -4.42 45.77
CA MET A 27 58.21 -3.34 44.79
C MET A 27 56.84 -3.45 44.11
N LYS A 28 56.23 -4.64 44.07
CA LYS A 28 54.86 -4.88 43.60
C LYS A 28 53.79 -4.50 44.62
N THR A 29 54.17 -4.10 45.83
CA THR A 29 53.21 -3.68 46.86
C THR A 29 52.95 -2.18 46.74
N GLN A 30 51.73 -1.78 46.41
CA GLN A 30 51.36 -0.37 46.21
C GLN A 30 51.73 0.56 47.39
N SER A 31 51.70 0.05 48.63
CA SER A 31 52.07 0.81 49.84
C SER A 31 53.59 0.96 50.07
N PHE A 32 54.44 0.31 49.27
CA PHE A 32 55.90 0.41 49.40
C PHE A 32 56.40 1.77 48.89
N ARG A 33 57.14 2.49 49.75
CA ARG A 33 57.63 3.86 49.52
C ARG A 33 59.15 3.89 49.61
N TYR A 34 59.78 4.84 48.91
CA TYR A 34 61.23 5.00 48.85
C TYR A 34 61.90 5.03 50.24
N SER A 35 61.37 5.78 51.22
CA SER A 35 61.95 5.82 52.57
C SER A 35 62.00 4.43 53.23
N LYS A 36 60.97 3.60 53.05
CA LYS A 36 60.94 2.23 53.57
C LYS A 36 61.88 1.29 52.79
N ALA A 37 62.22 1.62 51.55
CA ALA A 37 63.24 0.91 50.79
C ALA A 37 64.66 1.32 51.25
N GLU A 38 64.87 2.59 51.53
CA GLU A 38 66.11 3.15 52.09
C GLU A 38 66.40 2.57 53.48
N ASP A 39 65.39 2.51 54.36
CA ASP A 39 65.50 1.88 55.70
C ASP A 39 65.88 0.39 55.64
N LEU A 40 65.40 -0.34 54.63
CA LEU A 40 65.58 -1.80 54.50
C LEU A 40 66.83 -2.20 53.71
N TYR A 41 67.26 -1.37 52.75
CA TYR A 41 68.26 -1.73 51.76
C TYR A 41 69.40 -0.71 51.62
N GLY A 42 69.42 0.35 52.43
CA GLY A 42 70.48 1.37 52.42
C GLY A 42 71.90 0.84 52.66
N SER A 43 72.02 -0.34 53.28
CA SER A 43 73.28 -1.07 53.47
C SER A 43 73.73 -1.89 52.26
N GLU A 44 72.86 -2.20 51.31
CA GLU A 44 73.20 -3.07 50.17
C GLU A 44 74.20 -2.40 49.22
N PRO A 45 75.16 -3.14 48.62
CA PRO A 45 76.12 -2.57 47.69
C PRO A 45 75.44 -2.06 46.42
N VAL A 46 74.43 -2.78 45.92
CA VAL A 46 73.65 -2.37 44.73
C VAL A 46 72.92 -1.04 44.97
N TRP A 47 72.41 -0.82 46.18
CA TRP A 47 71.83 0.47 46.58
C TRP A 47 72.90 1.56 46.67
N ARG A 48 74.01 1.30 47.38
CA ARG A 48 75.05 2.31 47.64
C ARG A 48 75.83 2.75 46.38
N ASN A 49 75.94 1.89 45.36
CA ASN A 49 76.69 2.15 44.12
C ASN A 49 76.03 3.18 43.18
N VAL A 50 74.76 3.55 43.41
CA VAL A 50 74.02 4.58 42.65
C VAL A 50 73.92 5.88 43.46
N ALA A 51 73.89 7.04 42.81
CA ALA A 51 73.71 8.34 43.50
C ALA A 51 72.27 8.51 44.00
N GLU A 52 72.05 9.23 45.10
CA GLU A 52 70.72 9.31 45.75
C GLU A 52 69.62 9.88 44.82
N THR A 53 69.95 10.89 44.02
CA THR A 53 69.01 11.45 43.01
C THR A 53 68.57 10.38 42.03
N ASP A 54 69.53 9.64 41.47
CA ASP A 54 69.29 8.56 40.54
C ASP A 54 68.51 7.39 41.19
N ARG A 55 68.77 7.07 42.47
CA ARG A 55 68.00 6.05 43.20
C ARG A 55 66.53 6.42 43.31
N ARG A 56 66.22 7.67 43.64
CA ARG A 56 64.84 8.16 43.79
C ARG A 56 64.08 8.13 42.47
N ASP A 57 64.75 8.53 41.39
CA ASP A 57 64.17 8.49 40.04
C ASP A 57 63.96 7.05 39.55
N ILE A 58 64.99 6.20 39.58
CA ILE A 58 64.87 4.79 39.16
C ILE A 58 63.85 4.04 40.02
N PHE A 59 63.75 4.32 41.32
CA PHE A 59 62.73 3.70 42.18
C PHE A 59 61.30 4.06 41.77
N ARG A 60 61.04 5.32 41.43
CA ARG A 60 59.74 5.77 40.93
C ARG A 60 59.44 5.08 39.59
N ASP A 61 60.37 5.16 38.65
CA ASP A 61 60.19 4.69 37.28
C ASP A 61 60.00 3.15 37.24
N VAL A 62 60.72 2.39 38.08
CA VAL A 62 60.50 0.93 38.26
C VAL A 62 59.13 0.65 38.86
N LYS A 63 58.67 1.45 39.82
CA LYS A 63 57.37 1.25 40.44
C LYS A 63 56.23 1.51 39.47
N GLU A 64 56.28 2.62 38.73
CA GLU A 64 55.32 2.93 37.66
C GLU A 64 55.33 1.85 36.57
N TYR A 65 56.50 1.34 36.19
CA TYR A 65 56.62 0.22 35.26
C TYR A 65 55.96 -1.07 35.77
N LEU A 66 56.15 -1.41 37.06
CA LEU A 66 55.55 -2.61 37.65
C LEU A 66 54.03 -2.50 37.79
N GLU A 67 53.52 -1.35 38.25
CA GLU A 67 52.07 -1.08 38.35
C GLU A 67 51.41 -1.16 36.97
N LYS A 68 52.01 -0.52 35.95
CA LYS A 68 51.54 -0.60 34.56
C LYS A 68 51.61 -2.02 33.97
N ALA A 69 52.66 -2.78 34.29
CA ALA A 69 52.80 -4.16 33.81
C ALA A 69 51.86 -5.15 34.53
N GLU A 70 51.35 -4.81 35.71
CA GLU A 70 50.27 -5.54 36.39
C GLU A 70 48.91 -5.18 35.82
N GLU A 71 48.63 -3.89 35.59
CA GLU A 71 47.43 -3.39 34.91
C GLU A 71 47.29 -3.97 33.49
N GLU A 72 48.39 -4.03 32.72
CA GLU A 72 48.37 -4.64 31.38
C GLU A 72 48.05 -6.14 31.44
N LYS A 73 48.55 -6.86 32.45
CA LYS A 73 48.24 -8.29 32.65
C LYS A 73 46.80 -8.52 33.05
N SER A 74 46.26 -7.73 33.98
CA SER A 74 44.86 -7.85 34.39
C SER A 74 43.91 -7.46 33.24
N ALA A 75 44.22 -6.39 32.49
CA ALA A 75 43.46 -5.99 31.31
C ALA A 75 43.56 -7.01 30.16
N THR A 76 44.67 -7.74 30.03
CA THR A 76 44.81 -8.84 29.06
C THR A 76 44.04 -10.08 29.49
N LEU A 77 44.08 -10.45 30.77
CA LEU A 77 43.29 -11.55 31.32
C LEU A 77 41.78 -11.27 31.21
N ARG A 78 41.33 -10.06 31.55
CA ARG A 78 39.95 -9.61 31.38
C ARG A 78 39.48 -9.73 29.93
N ARG A 79 40.28 -9.23 28.96
CA ARG A 79 39.98 -9.37 27.52
C ARG A 79 39.91 -10.84 27.07
N ARG A 80 40.83 -11.69 27.53
CA ARG A 80 40.82 -13.14 27.24
C ARG A 80 39.54 -13.79 27.78
N ASN A 81 39.16 -13.47 29.01
CA ASN A 81 37.98 -14.04 29.66
C ASN A 81 36.67 -13.59 28.99
N ILE A 82 36.57 -12.30 28.64
CA ILE A 82 35.45 -11.74 27.86
C ILE A 82 35.28 -12.50 26.54
N GLN A 83 36.36 -12.67 25.76
CA GLN A 83 36.29 -13.41 24.50
C GLN A 83 35.96 -14.89 24.72
N ALA A 84 36.57 -15.54 25.71
CA ALA A 84 36.31 -16.95 25.99
C ALA A 84 34.85 -17.22 26.42
N LEU A 85 34.21 -16.27 27.13
CA LEU A 85 32.79 -16.38 27.44
C LEU A 85 31.92 -16.18 26.19
N ASP A 86 32.23 -15.18 25.35
CA ASP A 86 31.52 -14.94 24.08
C ASP A 86 31.61 -16.16 23.15
N ASP A 87 32.81 -16.72 22.95
CA ASP A 87 33.05 -17.94 22.16
C ASP A 87 32.24 -19.14 22.68
N ILE A 88 32.12 -19.28 24.01
CA ILE A 88 31.32 -20.35 24.64
C ILE A 88 29.82 -20.12 24.41
N LEU A 89 29.32 -18.90 24.60
CA LEU A 89 27.91 -18.58 24.36
C LEU A 89 27.52 -18.78 22.89
N GLN A 90 28.37 -18.37 21.95
CA GLN A 90 28.18 -18.61 20.51
C GLN A 90 28.15 -20.10 20.15
N GLY A 91 28.84 -20.96 20.93
CA GLY A 91 28.83 -22.41 20.77
C GLY A 91 27.62 -23.13 21.38
N MET A 92 26.70 -22.44 22.05
CA MET A 92 25.60 -23.03 22.81
C MET A 92 24.22 -22.76 22.16
N PRO A 93 23.71 -23.66 21.28
CA PRO A 93 22.43 -23.47 20.59
C PRO A 93 21.20 -23.48 21.52
N GLU A 94 21.36 -23.91 22.78
CA GLU A 94 20.32 -23.85 23.82
C GLU A 94 20.07 -22.41 24.31
N ILE A 95 21.01 -21.50 24.07
CA ILE A 95 20.87 -20.08 24.42
C ILE A 95 20.17 -19.38 23.26
N THR A 96 18.92 -19.03 23.48
CA THR A 96 18.05 -18.33 22.53
C THR A 96 17.89 -16.87 22.94
N PHE A 97 17.35 -16.05 22.04
CA PHE A 97 17.02 -14.65 22.32
C PHE A 97 16.04 -14.44 23.51
N LYS A 98 15.36 -15.50 23.99
CA LYS A 98 14.48 -15.45 25.18
C LYS A 98 15.14 -15.98 26.45
N THR A 99 16.37 -16.49 26.37
CA THR A 99 17.06 -17.10 27.51
C THR A 99 17.45 -16.00 28.50
N THR A 100 17.09 -16.19 29.77
CA THR A 100 17.46 -15.28 30.87
C THR A 100 18.85 -15.59 31.40
N TRP A 101 19.51 -14.62 32.04
CA TRP A 101 20.83 -14.84 32.66
C TRP A 101 20.84 -16.00 33.65
N ALA A 102 19.79 -16.14 34.47
CA ALA A 102 19.69 -17.23 35.44
C ALA A 102 19.56 -18.63 34.79
N GLN A 103 19.07 -18.72 33.55
CA GLN A 103 19.06 -19.95 32.76
C GLN A 103 20.42 -20.19 32.12
N ALA A 104 20.98 -19.16 31.46
CA ALA A 104 22.30 -19.22 30.84
C ALA A 104 23.40 -19.60 31.84
N GLN A 105 23.37 -19.07 33.07
CA GLN A 105 24.32 -19.40 34.12
C GLN A 105 24.31 -20.89 34.49
N ARG A 106 23.14 -21.57 34.48
CA ARG A 106 23.06 -23.03 34.73
C ARG A 106 23.72 -23.80 33.60
N LEU A 107 23.35 -23.46 32.36
CA LEU A 107 23.91 -24.07 31.15
C LEU A 107 25.43 -23.84 31.05
N LEU A 108 25.94 -22.68 31.48
CA LEU A 108 27.37 -22.38 31.56
C LEU A 108 28.09 -23.24 32.62
N ILE A 109 27.50 -23.46 33.79
CA ILE A 109 28.09 -24.34 34.82
C ILE A 109 28.14 -25.80 34.34
N GLU A 110 27.16 -26.24 33.54
CA GLU A 110 27.12 -27.55 32.91
C GLU A 110 28.10 -27.67 31.73
N ASN A 111 28.50 -26.55 31.11
CA ASN A 111 29.42 -26.54 29.97
C ASN A 111 30.87 -26.84 30.40
N PRO A 112 31.52 -27.91 29.87
CA PRO A 112 32.85 -28.32 30.29
C PRO A 112 33.97 -27.33 29.91
N ALA A 113 33.75 -26.39 28.99
CA ALA A 113 34.72 -25.33 28.67
C ALA A 113 34.78 -24.28 29.79
N PHE A 114 33.62 -23.85 30.29
CA PHE A 114 33.50 -22.89 31.40
C PHE A 114 33.83 -23.56 32.75
N ALA A 115 33.38 -24.79 32.97
CA ALA A 115 33.61 -25.53 34.21
C ALA A 115 35.10 -25.87 34.49
N LYS A 116 35.96 -25.88 33.46
CA LYS A 116 37.40 -26.19 33.60
C LYS A 116 38.30 -24.96 33.72
N ASP A 117 37.86 -23.79 33.27
CA ASP A 117 38.68 -22.57 33.29
C ASP A 117 38.43 -21.76 34.58
N ALA A 118 39.24 -22.02 35.60
CA ALA A 118 39.17 -21.32 36.89
C ALA A 118 39.41 -19.79 36.76
N THR A 119 40.13 -19.34 35.72
CA THR A 119 40.34 -17.89 35.52
C THR A 119 39.11 -17.24 34.88
N LEU A 120 38.34 -17.98 34.08
CA LEU A 120 37.05 -17.55 33.54
C LEU A 120 35.97 -17.52 34.62
N GLN A 121 35.92 -18.52 35.51
CA GLN A 121 35.00 -18.52 36.67
C GLN A 121 35.25 -17.37 37.64
N GLY A 122 36.50 -16.91 37.73
CA GLY A 122 36.90 -15.75 38.53
C GLY A 122 36.76 -14.39 37.82
N MET A 123 36.11 -14.32 36.65
CA MET A 123 35.86 -13.06 35.96
C MET A 123 34.87 -12.16 36.72
N ASP A 124 34.83 -10.87 36.37
CA ASP A 124 33.84 -9.96 36.94
C ASP A 124 32.42 -10.35 36.50
N LYS A 125 31.47 -10.24 37.43
CA LYS A 125 30.05 -10.49 37.18
C LYS A 125 29.46 -9.43 36.25
N GLU A 126 29.95 -8.19 36.32
CA GLU A 126 29.52 -7.12 35.40
C GLU A 126 29.96 -7.44 33.97
N ASP A 127 31.23 -7.86 33.78
CA ASP A 127 31.73 -8.30 32.47
C ASP A 127 30.94 -9.48 31.90
N ALA A 128 30.63 -10.47 32.74
CA ALA A 128 29.87 -11.64 32.32
C ALA A 128 28.43 -11.28 31.87
N LEU A 129 27.80 -10.32 32.56
CA LEU A 129 26.48 -9.79 32.18
C LEU A 129 26.53 -8.98 30.88
N ILE A 130 27.56 -8.15 30.67
CA ILE A 130 27.73 -7.36 29.44
C ILE A 130 27.90 -8.28 28.22
N VAL A 131 28.76 -9.29 28.33
CA VAL A 131 28.97 -10.29 27.26
C VAL A 131 27.69 -11.06 26.95
N PHE A 132 26.94 -11.45 27.99
CA PHE A 132 25.66 -12.12 27.82
C PHE A 132 24.60 -11.21 27.18
N GLU A 133 24.49 -9.95 27.59
CA GLU A 133 23.57 -8.99 26.98
C GLU A 133 23.89 -8.77 25.49
N GLU A 134 25.17 -8.63 25.13
CA GLU A 134 25.60 -8.50 23.74
C GLU A 134 25.28 -9.76 22.93
N HIS A 135 25.51 -10.95 23.49
CA HIS A 135 25.13 -12.22 22.84
C HIS A 135 23.62 -12.32 22.60
N ILE A 136 22.78 -12.04 23.61
CA ILE A 136 21.31 -12.06 23.48
C ILE A 136 20.83 -11.03 22.46
N ARG A 137 21.35 -9.79 22.51
CA ARG A 137 21.01 -8.72 21.55
C ARG A 137 21.40 -9.09 20.11
N ASN A 138 22.52 -9.81 19.93
CA ASN A 138 22.90 -10.34 18.62
C ASN A 138 21.96 -11.48 18.18
N ALA A 139 21.54 -12.38 19.08
CA ALA A 139 20.56 -13.43 18.79
C ALA A 139 19.17 -12.86 18.44
N GLU A 140 18.70 -11.82 19.14
CA GLU A 140 17.49 -11.06 18.81
C GLU A 140 17.56 -10.50 17.39
N LYS A 141 18.66 -9.82 17.06
CA LYS A 141 18.89 -9.20 15.75
C LYS A 141 18.98 -10.21 14.60
N VAL A 142 19.54 -11.40 14.84
CA VAL A 142 19.54 -12.50 13.86
C VAL A 142 18.11 -13.01 13.67
N THR A 143 17.39 -13.29 14.75
CA THR A 143 16.00 -13.79 14.71
C THR A 143 15.05 -12.80 14.02
N GLU A 144 15.17 -11.50 14.31
CA GLU A 144 14.40 -10.43 13.67
C GLU A 144 14.68 -10.37 12.16
N LYS A 145 15.95 -10.45 11.78
CA LYS A 145 16.35 -10.47 10.36
C LYS A 145 15.84 -11.72 9.63
N GLU A 146 15.90 -12.89 10.26
CA GLU A 146 15.35 -14.13 9.70
C GLU A 146 13.84 -13.99 9.48
N LYS A 147 13.10 -13.51 10.48
CA LYS A 147 11.67 -13.23 10.37
C LYS A 147 11.37 -12.20 9.27
N GLU A 148 12.14 -11.12 9.17
CA GLU A 148 12.00 -10.15 8.09
C GLU A 148 12.21 -10.79 6.71
N ASP A 149 13.23 -11.64 6.56
CA ASP A 149 13.58 -12.27 5.29
C ASP A 149 12.57 -13.38 4.92
N GLU A 150 12.01 -14.10 5.89
CA GLU A 150 10.83 -14.95 5.74
C GLU A 150 9.60 -14.17 5.30
N GLU A 151 9.28 -13.04 5.93
CA GLU A 151 8.17 -12.18 5.53
C GLU A 151 8.37 -11.62 4.12
N LYS A 152 9.59 -11.15 3.78
CA LYS A 152 9.93 -10.71 2.41
C LYS A 152 9.79 -11.86 1.42
N SER A 153 10.17 -13.09 1.79
CA SER A 153 10.01 -14.29 0.99
C SER A 153 8.53 -14.67 0.79
N LYS A 154 7.70 -14.63 1.85
CA LYS A 154 6.24 -14.80 1.79
C LYS A 154 5.60 -13.77 0.85
N ARG A 155 5.86 -12.47 1.04
CA ARG A 155 5.35 -11.39 0.19
C ARG A 155 5.77 -11.53 -1.29
N ARG A 156 6.99 -12.02 -1.56
CA ARG A 156 7.45 -12.33 -2.94
C ARG A 156 6.72 -13.52 -3.55
N ARG A 157 6.50 -14.60 -2.78
CA ARG A 157 5.74 -15.78 -3.22
C ARG A 157 4.30 -15.43 -3.53
N GLU A 158 3.64 -14.69 -2.64
CA GLU A 158 2.27 -14.22 -2.86
C GLU A 158 2.16 -13.35 -4.12
N ARG A 159 3.10 -12.41 -4.32
CA ARG A 159 3.11 -11.61 -5.56
C ARG A 159 3.19 -12.49 -6.80
N LYS A 160 4.08 -13.48 -6.83
CA LYS A 160 4.23 -14.41 -7.98
C LYS A 160 2.96 -15.20 -8.29
N VAL A 161 2.21 -15.61 -7.28
CA VAL A 161 0.92 -16.31 -7.48
C VAL A 161 -0.14 -15.35 -8.03
N ARG A 162 -0.25 -14.13 -7.47
CA ARG A 162 -1.15 -13.09 -8.01
C ARG A 162 -0.79 -12.76 -9.47
N GLU A 163 0.51 -12.68 -9.80
CA GLU A 163 1.02 -12.53 -11.17
C GLU A 163 0.66 -13.73 -12.06
N GLY A 164 0.82 -14.97 -11.57
CA GLY A 164 0.43 -16.19 -12.29
C GLY A 164 -1.06 -16.25 -12.62
N PHE A 165 -1.93 -15.83 -11.70
CA PHE A 165 -3.37 -15.71 -11.96
C PHE A 165 -3.69 -14.60 -12.98
N LEU A 166 -2.97 -13.46 -12.94
CA LEU A 166 -3.10 -12.44 -13.99
C LEU A 166 -2.63 -12.95 -15.36
N ASP A 167 -1.63 -13.82 -15.41
CA ASP A 167 -1.19 -14.46 -16.66
C ASP A 167 -2.21 -15.47 -17.20
N LEU A 168 -2.93 -16.20 -16.33
CA LEU A 168 -4.11 -16.97 -16.72
C LEU A 168 -5.19 -16.08 -17.37
N LEU A 169 -5.48 -14.91 -16.79
CA LEU A 169 -6.43 -13.97 -17.40
C LEU A 169 -5.94 -13.47 -18.78
N LYS A 170 -4.65 -13.15 -18.94
CA LYS A 170 -4.05 -12.80 -20.25
C LYS A 170 -4.15 -13.94 -21.26
N GLU A 171 -3.96 -15.19 -20.83
CA GLU A 171 -4.14 -16.37 -21.69
C GLU A 171 -5.59 -16.51 -22.16
N LEU A 172 -6.56 -16.40 -21.26
CA LEU A 172 -7.99 -16.46 -21.59
C LEU A 172 -8.40 -15.32 -22.53
N GLN A 173 -7.83 -14.11 -22.37
CA GLN A 173 -8.05 -13.01 -23.30
C GLN A 173 -7.48 -13.32 -24.69
N ARG A 174 -6.25 -13.85 -24.76
CA ARG A 174 -5.60 -14.22 -26.02
C ARG A 174 -6.34 -15.34 -26.77
N ARG A 175 -7.05 -16.22 -26.04
CA ARG A 175 -7.95 -17.24 -26.61
C ARG A 175 -9.31 -16.68 -27.05
N GLY A 176 -9.65 -15.46 -26.65
CA GLY A 176 -10.97 -14.84 -26.90
C GLY A 176 -12.07 -15.28 -25.93
N GLU A 177 -11.73 -16.02 -24.87
CA GLU A 177 -12.67 -16.46 -23.83
C GLU A 177 -12.97 -15.31 -22.82
N LEU A 178 -11.96 -14.49 -22.54
CA LEU A 178 -12.07 -13.29 -21.70
C LEU A 178 -12.12 -12.01 -22.55
N SER A 179 -13.07 -11.13 -22.21
CA SER A 179 -13.27 -9.84 -22.87
C SER A 179 -13.77 -8.79 -21.86
N SER A 180 -13.82 -7.53 -22.27
CA SER A 180 -14.35 -6.41 -21.47
C SER A 180 -15.84 -6.56 -21.06
N VAL A 181 -16.57 -7.50 -21.67
CA VAL A 181 -17.98 -7.81 -21.34
C VAL A 181 -18.17 -9.15 -20.61
N SER A 182 -17.13 -9.97 -20.46
CA SER A 182 -17.20 -11.26 -19.78
C SER A 182 -17.52 -11.09 -18.29
N LYS A 183 -18.35 -11.99 -17.73
CA LYS A 183 -18.72 -11.96 -16.31
C LYS A 183 -17.97 -13.05 -15.54
N TRP A 184 -17.69 -12.79 -14.26
CA TRP A 184 -17.05 -13.75 -13.37
C TRP A 184 -17.72 -15.13 -13.39
N LYS A 185 -19.06 -15.17 -13.26
CA LYS A 185 -19.83 -16.42 -13.21
C LYS A 185 -19.64 -17.30 -14.46
N ASP A 186 -19.43 -16.67 -15.62
CA ASP A 186 -19.35 -17.36 -16.91
C ASP A 186 -17.97 -18.01 -17.10
N LEU A 187 -16.92 -17.43 -16.50
CA LEU A 187 -15.54 -17.93 -16.55
C LEU A 187 -15.09 -18.70 -15.30
N CYS A 188 -15.84 -18.59 -14.19
CA CYS A 188 -15.56 -19.27 -12.93
C CYS A 188 -15.28 -20.79 -13.10
N PRO A 189 -16.04 -21.56 -13.91
CA PRO A 189 -15.74 -22.99 -14.12
C PRO A 189 -14.37 -23.24 -14.76
N THR A 190 -13.97 -22.42 -15.72
CA THR A 190 -12.66 -22.50 -16.39
C THR A 190 -11.53 -22.09 -15.45
N LEU A 191 -11.76 -21.06 -14.62
CA LEU A 191 -10.77 -20.57 -13.65
C LEU A 191 -10.51 -21.57 -12.52
N ILE A 192 -11.55 -22.17 -11.95
CA ILE A 192 -11.43 -23.18 -10.88
C ILE A 192 -10.67 -24.44 -11.33
N ALA A 193 -10.68 -24.74 -12.63
CA ALA A 193 -9.97 -25.90 -13.18
C ALA A 193 -8.44 -25.71 -13.33
N ASP A 194 -7.92 -24.48 -13.17
CA ASP A 194 -6.49 -24.16 -13.27
C ASP A 194 -5.85 -24.06 -11.87
N TYR A 195 -4.71 -24.73 -11.67
CA TYR A 195 -3.99 -24.75 -10.39
C TYR A 195 -3.63 -23.35 -9.86
N ARG A 196 -3.45 -22.37 -10.76
CA ARG A 196 -3.13 -20.96 -10.40
C ARG A 196 -4.27 -20.27 -9.66
N PHE A 197 -5.50 -20.78 -9.77
CA PHE A 197 -6.62 -20.34 -8.94
C PHE A 197 -6.53 -20.91 -7.52
N ASP A 198 -6.17 -22.20 -7.37
CA ASP A 198 -6.01 -22.86 -6.08
C ASP A 198 -4.85 -22.27 -5.26
N ASP A 199 -3.69 -22.02 -5.90
CA ASP A 199 -2.55 -21.33 -5.29
C ASP A 199 -2.94 -19.97 -4.66
N LEU A 200 -3.95 -19.30 -5.24
CA LEU A 200 -4.43 -17.99 -4.81
C LEU A 200 -5.45 -18.07 -3.66
N LEU A 201 -6.15 -19.19 -3.49
CA LEU A 201 -7.06 -19.41 -2.34
C LEU A 201 -6.31 -19.44 -1.00
N HIS A 202 -5.03 -19.82 -1.03
CA HIS A 202 -4.16 -19.92 0.14
C HIS A 202 -3.56 -18.56 0.57
N GLN A 203 -4.07 -17.43 0.07
CA GLN A 203 -3.49 -16.10 0.26
C GLN A 203 -4.43 -15.10 0.92
N GLU A 204 -3.87 -14.29 1.80
CA GLU A 204 -4.56 -13.17 2.43
C GLU A 204 -4.54 -11.93 1.50
N GLY A 205 -5.58 -11.09 1.59
CA GLY A 205 -5.69 -9.84 0.83
C GLY A 205 -6.53 -9.96 -0.44
N THR A 206 -5.97 -9.56 -1.59
CA THR A 206 -6.69 -9.47 -2.86
C THR A 206 -7.15 -10.84 -3.37
N THR A 207 -8.46 -11.00 -3.54
CA THR A 207 -9.06 -12.26 -3.98
C THR A 207 -8.94 -12.46 -5.50
N ALA A 208 -9.11 -13.69 -5.97
CA ALA A 208 -9.21 -14.02 -7.40
C ALA A 208 -10.29 -13.18 -8.13
N LEU A 209 -11.41 -12.93 -7.46
CA LEU A 209 -12.50 -12.09 -7.96
C LEU A 209 -12.07 -10.62 -8.11
N ASP A 210 -11.24 -10.10 -7.21
CA ASP A 210 -10.79 -8.71 -7.28
C ASP A 210 -9.74 -8.52 -8.38
N LEU A 211 -8.78 -9.44 -8.50
CA LEU A 211 -7.84 -9.46 -9.63
C LEU A 211 -8.58 -9.52 -10.98
N PHE A 212 -9.63 -10.33 -11.09
CA PHE A 212 -10.49 -10.36 -12.26
C PHE A 212 -11.25 -9.05 -12.50
N LYS A 213 -11.82 -8.42 -11.46
CA LYS A 213 -12.52 -7.13 -11.59
C LYS A 213 -11.58 -6.06 -12.14
N PHE A 214 -10.39 -5.91 -11.55
CA PHE A 214 -9.38 -4.95 -12.00
C PHE A 214 -8.98 -5.22 -13.45
N TYR A 215 -8.68 -6.48 -13.79
CA TYR A 215 -8.33 -6.85 -15.16
C TYR A 215 -9.45 -6.53 -16.17
N VAL A 216 -10.71 -6.84 -15.85
CA VAL A 216 -11.86 -6.52 -16.72
C VAL A 216 -12.15 -5.01 -16.77
N GLU A 217 -11.83 -4.25 -15.72
CA GLU A 217 -11.90 -2.79 -15.72
C GLU A 217 -10.84 -2.16 -16.63
N ASP A 218 -9.59 -2.64 -16.57
CA ASP A 218 -8.52 -2.26 -17.50
C ASP A 218 -8.91 -2.57 -18.95
N LEU A 219 -9.48 -3.76 -19.23
CA LEU A 219 -9.99 -4.10 -20.57
C LEU A 219 -11.12 -3.17 -21.04
N LYS A 220 -12.00 -2.70 -20.14
CA LYS A 220 -13.05 -1.72 -20.47
C LYS A 220 -12.45 -0.34 -20.75
N ALA A 221 -11.45 0.07 -19.99
CA ALA A 221 -10.74 1.33 -20.21
C ALA A 221 -10.02 1.31 -21.57
N GLN A 222 -9.27 0.24 -21.87
CA GLN A 222 -8.61 0.04 -23.16
C GLN A 222 -9.62 0.01 -24.31
N PHE A 223 -10.68 -0.80 -24.24
CA PHE A 223 -11.73 -0.82 -25.27
C PHE A 223 -12.38 0.57 -25.46
N GLY A 224 -12.59 1.31 -24.37
CA GLY A 224 -13.11 2.68 -24.40
C GLY A 224 -12.19 3.65 -25.14
N GLN A 225 -10.88 3.51 -24.99
CA GLN A 225 -9.86 4.30 -25.67
C GLN A 225 -9.68 3.89 -27.13
N ASP A 226 -9.53 2.60 -27.42
CA ASP A 226 -9.44 2.02 -28.76
C ASP A 226 -10.63 2.43 -29.63
N ARG A 227 -11.84 2.42 -29.05
CA ARG A 227 -13.07 2.85 -29.71
C ARG A 227 -13.17 4.37 -29.96
N ARG A 228 -12.44 5.20 -29.20
CA ARG A 228 -12.29 6.63 -29.52
C ARG A 228 -11.35 6.78 -30.70
N ILE A 229 -10.15 6.18 -30.60
CA ILE A 229 -9.13 6.18 -31.65
C ILE A 229 -9.72 5.74 -33.00
N MET A 230 -10.37 4.57 -33.06
CA MET A 230 -11.02 4.09 -34.30
C MET A 230 -12.06 5.05 -34.85
N LYS A 231 -12.87 5.69 -33.99
CA LYS A 231 -13.89 6.65 -34.43
C LYS A 231 -13.25 7.92 -35.00
N ASP A 232 -12.21 8.40 -34.35
CA ASP A 232 -11.53 9.63 -34.77
C ASP A 232 -10.78 9.40 -36.09
N ILE A 233 -10.11 8.25 -36.27
CA ILE A 233 -9.51 7.83 -37.56
C ILE A 233 -10.57 7.78 -38.68
N LEU A 234 -11.72 7.12 -38.43
CA LEU A 234 -12.80 7.04 -39.42
C LEU A 234 -13.35 8.42 -39.80
N LYS A 235 -13.43 9.34 -38.83
CA LYS A 235 -13.88 10.71 -39.05
C LYS A 235 -12.85 11.52 -39.85
N ASP A 236 -11.56 11.38 -39.54
CA ASP A 236 -10.47 12.08 -40.22
C ASP A 236 -10.28 11.58 -41.66
N LEU A 237 -10.59 10.31 -41.94
CA LEU A 237 -10.58 9.70 -43.28
C LEU A 237 -11.91 9.87 -44.06
N ASP A 238 -12.92 10.51 -43.46
CA ASP A 238 -14.30 10.61 -43.95
C ASP A 238 -14.88 9.25 -44.43
N LYS A 239 -14.70 8.21 -43.60
CA LYS A 239 -15.20 6.84 -43.84
C LYS A 239 -16.31 6.48 -42.87
N CYS A 240 -17.42 5.99 -43.43
CA CYS A 240 -18.50 5.37 -42.69
C CYS A 240 -18.48 3.85 -42.92
N VAL A 241 -18.82 3.07 -41.89
CA VAL A 241 -19.06 1.63 -42.04
C VAL A 241 -20.50 1.45 -42.53
N GLU A 242 -20.64 0.85 -43.71
CA GLU A 242 -21.92 0.47 -44.29
C GLU A 242 -22.13 -1.04 -44.17
N LYS A 243 -23.32 -1.53 -44.56
CA LYS A 243 -23.69 -2.95 -44.43
C LYS A 243 -22.79 -3.90 -45.22
N ASP A 244 -22.26 -3.42 -46.36
CA ASP A 244 -21.43 -4.17 -47.29
C ASP A 244 -19.93 -4.01 -46.99
N THR A 245 -19.55 -3.16 -46.03
CA THR A 245 -18.16 -2.95 -45.61
C THR A 245 -17.61 -4.19 -44.92
N THR A 246 -16.52 -4.76 -45.44
CA THR A 246 -15.88 -5.95 -44.86
C THR A 246 -14.98 -5.60 -43.66
N PHE A 247 -14.73 -6.58 -42.79
CA PHE A 247 -13.80 -6.40 -41.67
C PHE A 247 -12.37 -6.07 -42.14
N ASP A 248 -11.93 -6.64 -43.26
CA ASP A 248 -10.62 -6.36 -43.85
C ASP A 248 -10.49 -4.92 -44.34
N GLU A 249 -11.54 -4.33 -44.91
CA GLU A 249 -11.54 -2.91 -45.30
C GLU A 249 -11.49 -2.00 -44.08
N PHE A 250 -12.32 -2.28 -43.07
CA PHE A 250 -12.29 -1.57 -41.79
C PHE A 250 -10.91 -1.64 -41.12
N SER A 251 -10.32 -2.84 -41.06
CA SER A 251 -8.97 -3.06 -40.53
C SER A 251 -7.91 -2.28 -41.31
N LYS A 252 -8.03 -2.18 -42.65
CA LYS A 252 -7.12 -1.38 -43.48
C LYS A 252 -7.28 0.11 -43.21
N TRP A 253 -8.51 0.62 -43.04
CA TRP A 253 -8.74 2.04 -42.72
C TRP A 253 -8.12 2.41 -41.36
N VAL A 254 -8.33 1.58 -40.33
CA VAL A 254 -7.74 1.80 -39.01
C VAL A 254 -6.20 1.69 -39.08
N ALA A 255 -5.65 0.64 -39.69
CA ALA A 255 -4.20 0.42 -39.76
C ALA A 255 -3.45 1.39 -40.70
N SER A 256 -4.15 2.17 -41.53
CA SER A 256 -3.57 3.23 -42.34
C SER A 256 -3.07 4.41 -41.51
N ASP A 257 -3.66 4.63 -40.33
CA ASP A 257 -3.26 5.65 -39.37
C ASP A 257 -2.29 5.08 -38.33
N GLU A 258 -1.30 5.87 -37.91
CA GLU A 258 -0.35 5.45 -36.87
C GLU A 258 -1.03 5.18 -35.52
N ARG A 259 -2.08 5.95 -35.19
CA ARG A 259 -2.92 5.76 -33.99
C ARG A 259 -3.64 4.41 -34.01
N GLY A 260 -3.97 3.88 -35.19
CA GLY A 260 -4.69 2.61 -35.32
C GLY A 260 -3.80 1.38 -35.13
N LYS A 261 -2.47 1.51 -35.18
CA LYS A 261 -1.53 0.39 -35.00
C LYS A 261 -1.42 -0.09 -33.55
N THR A 262 -1.83 0.73 -32.58
CA THR A 262 -1.82 0.39 -31.15
C THR A 262 -3.15 -0.20 -30.66
N VAL A 263 -4.18 -0.23 -31.51
CA VAL A 263 -5.51 -0.77 -31.20
C VAL A 263 -5.47 -2.30 -31.16
N ASP A 264 -6.11 -2.90 -30.15
CA ASP A 264 -6.22 -4.36 -30.07
C ASP A 264 -7.12 -4.93 -31.17
N MET A 265 -6.71 -6.06 -31.77
CA MET A 265 -7.42 -6.74 -32.85
C MET A 265 -8.80 -7.27 -32.41
N GLY A 266 -8.93 -7.74 -31.16
CA GLY A 266 -10.19 -8.15 -30.58
C GLY A 266 -11.15 -6.97 -30.40
N ASN A 267 -10.65 -5.87 -29.85
CA ASN A 267 -11.38 -4.60 -29.73
C ASN A 267 -11.81 -4.05 -31.10
N MET A 268 -10.94 -4.13 -32.12
CA MET A 268 -11.24 -3.71 -33.49
C MET A 268 -12.41 -4.51 -34.08
N LYS A 269 -12.43 -5.83 -33.88
CA LYS A 269 -13.52 -6.71 -34.31
C LYS A 269 -14.85 -6.42 -33.57
N LEU A 270 -14.80 -6.17 -32.26
CA LEU A 270 -15.97 -5.79 -31.47
C LEU A 270 -16.57 -4.44 -31.90
N VAL A 271 -15.70 -3.46 -32.20
CA VAL A 271 -16.14 -2.14 -32.67
C VAL A 271 -16.70 -2.21 -34.10
N TYR A 272 -16.08 -2.96 -35.01
CA TYR A 272 -16.62 -3.24 -36.35
C TYR A 272 -18.03 -3.81 -36.29
N ASN A 273 -18.24 -4.91 -35.55
CA ASN A 273 -19.57 -5.51 -35.37
C ASN A 273 -20.59 -4.47 -34.86
N SER A 274 -20.22 -3.67 -33.85
CA SER A 274 -21.07 -2.60 -33.30
C SER A 274 -21.40 -1.47 -34.30
N TYR A 275 -20.60 -1.28 -35.35
CA TYR A 275 -20.89 -0.34 -36.42
C TYR A 275 -21.74 -0.97 -37.53
N VAL A 276 -21.48 -2.22 -37.93
CA VAL A 276 -22.30 -2.97 -38.90
C VAL A 276 -23.74 -3.14 -38.37
N ASP A 277 -23.91 -3.54 -37.12
CA ASP A 277 -25.24 -3.66 -36.48
C ASP A 277 -26.02 -2.33 -36.52
N LYS A 278 -25.32 -1.19 -36.38
CA LYS A 278 -25.93 0.14 -36.49
C LYS A 278 -26.25 0.54 -37.92
N ALA A 279 -25.44 0.16 -38.90
CA ALA A 279 -25.73 0.39 -40.31
C ALA A 279 -27.00 -0.37 -40.71
N ILE A 280 -27.08 -1.66 -40.37
CA ILE A 280 -28.27 -2.51 -40.59
C ILE A 280 -29.49 -1.96 -39.83
N GLY A 281 -29.31 -1.51 -38.58
CA GLY A 281 -30.38 -0.88 -37.80
C GLY A 281 -30.95 0.37 -38.46
N LYS A 282 -30.08 1.29 -38.91
CA LYS A 282 -30.47 2.51 -39.63
C LYS A 282 -31.21 2.21 -40.93
N GLU A 283 -30.74 1.26 -41.73
CA GLU A 283 -31.41 0.88 -42.98
C GLU A 283 -32.83 0.36 -42.72
N LYS A 284 -33.00 -0.52 -41.72
CA LYS A 284 -34.32 -1.00 -41.27
C LYS A 284 -35.21 0.10 -40.69
N ASP A 285 -34.65 1.16 -40.10
CA ASP A 285 -35.41 2.34 -39.66
C ASP A 285 -35.87 3.20 -40.86
N ILE A 286 -34.99 3.42 -41.84
CA ILE A 286 -35.30 4.14 -43.09
C ILE A 286 -36.38 3.41 -43.88
N GLU A 287 -36.26 2.09 -44.06
CA GLU A 287 -37.28 1.25 -44.72
C GLU A 287 -38.65 1.40 -44.03
N ARG A 288 -38.70 1.30 -42.69
CA ARG A 288 -39.91 1.52 -41.91
C ARG A 288 -40.45 2.95 -42.01
N GLU A 289 -39.59 3.96 -42.19
CA GLU A 289 -40.03 5.34 -42.43
C GLU A 289 -40.61 5.53 -43.84
N LEU A 290 -39.99 4.95 -44.86
CA LEU A 290 -40.48 4.95 -46.24
C LEU A 290 -41.84 4.24 -46.34
N GLU A 291 -42.01 3.09 -45.70
CA GLU A 291 -43.30 2.39 -45.68
C GLU A 291 -44.38 3.20 -44.94
N ARG A 292 -44.03 3.90 -43.85
CA ARG A 292 -44.94 4.84 -43.17
C ARG A 292 -45.30 6.04 -44.06
N LYS A 293 -44.35 6.57 -44.84
CA LYS A 293 -44.61 7.64 -45.82
C LYS A 293 -45.54 7.16 -46.92
N LYS A 294 -45.32 5.95 -47.46
CA LYS A 294 -46.21 5.30 -48.44
C LYS A 294 -47.63 5.18 -47.90
N LYS A 295 -47.81 4.57 -46.72
CA LYS A 295 -49.12 4.42 -46.05
C LYS A 295 -49.83 5.75 -45.76
N ARG A 296 -49.09 6.83 -45.50
CA ARG A 296 -49.65 8.19 -45.37
C ARG A 296 -50.11 8.75 -46.72
N LEU A 297 -49.33 8.56 -47.80
CA LEU A 297 -49.73 8.97 -49.15
C LEU A 297 -50.96 8.20 -49.63
N GLU A 298 -51.00 6.88 -49.42
CA GLU A 298 -52.15 6.00 -49.67
C GLU A 298 -53.40 6.51 -48.92
N SER A 299 -53.30 6.72 -47.60
CA SER A 299 -54.41 7.25 -46.78
C SER A 299 -54.84 8.66 -47.18
N ASN A 300 -53.92 9.53 -47.60
CA ASN A 300 -54.24 10.88 -48.08
C ASN A 300 -54.94 10.84 -49.44
N PHE A 301 -54.52 9.93 -50.34
CA PHE A 301 -55.15 9.70 -51.64
C PHE A 301 -56.58 9.16 -51.49
N HIS A 302 -56.79 8.12 -50.69
CA HIS A 302 -58.14 7.66 -50.32
C HIS A 302 -59.01 8.78 -49.72
N SER A 303 -58.42 9.64 -48.88
CA SER A 303 -59.13 10.78 -48.28
C SER A 303 -59.46 11.88 -49.30
N ALA A 304 -58.64 12.05 -50.35
CA ALA A 304 -58.91 12.97 -51.44
C ALA A 304 -60.02 12.43 -52.35
N LEU A 305 -59.98 11.15 -52.73
CA LEU A 305 -61.02 10.50 -53.53
C LEU A 305 -62.40 10.54 -52.84
N LYS A 306 -62.45 10.41 -51.50
CA LYS A 306 -63.68 10.60 -50.70
C LYS A 306 -64.27 12.02 -50.71
N ARG A 307 -63.51 13.02 -51.14
CA ARG A 307 -63.91 14.45 -51.16
C ARG A 307 -64.19 14.99 -52.57
N LEU A 308 -64.11 14.16 -53.59
CA LEU A 308 -64.44 14.56 -54.96
C LEU A 308 -65.96 14.70 -55.12
N GLU A 309 -66.38 15.75 -55.81
CA GLU A 309 -67.73 15.94 -56.32
C GLU A 309 -67.64 16.02 -57.86
N PRO A 310 -68.33 15.14 -58.63
CA PRO A 310 -69.18 14.05 -58.15
C PRO A 310 -68.41 12.93 -57.43
N PRO A 311 -69.05 12.18 -56.50
CA PRO A 311 -68.40 11.09 -55.78
C PRO A 311 -67.88 9.99 -56.71
N VAL A 312 -66.74 9.39 -56.35
CA VAL A 312 -66.21 8.20 -57.04
C VAL A 312 -67.21 7.04 -56.91
N THR A 313 -67.70 6.55 -58.04
CA THR A 313 -68.64 5.43 -58.14
C THR A 313 -67.94 4.17 -58.64
N PRO A 314 -68.51 2.95 -58.44
CA PRO A 314 -67.91 1.71 -58.94
C PRO A 314 -67.76 1.60 -60.47
N SER A 315 -68.34 2.51 -61.25
CA SER A 315 -68.18 2.62 -62.71
C SER A 315 -67.28 3.79 -63.12
N SER A 316 -66.56 4.40 -62.20
CA SER A 316 -65.63 5.49 -62.50
C SER A 316 -64.31 4.91 -63.02
N GLU A 317 -63.84 5.38 -64.17
CA GLU A 317 -62.56 4.97 -64.76
C GLU A 317 -61.43 5.94 -64.37
N TRP A 318 -60.23 5.42 -64.10
CA TRP A 318 -59.05 6.25 -63.84
C TRP A 318 -58.46 6.78 -65.17
N PRO A 319 -58.23 8.09 -65.32
CA PRO A 319 -57.64 8.64 -66.54
C PRO A 319 -56.18 8.21 -66.70
N LYS A 320 -55.87 7.55 -67.82
CA LYS A 320 -54.61 6.85 -68.08
C LYS A 320 -53.37 7.75 -68.01
N LYS A 321 -52.47 7.45 -67.05
CA LYS A 321 -50.99 7.49 -67.20
C LYS A 321 -50.16 7.13 -65.95
N ASP A 322 -50.75 6.56 -64.89
CA ASP A 322 -50.03 6.27 -63.64
C ASP A 322 -50.58 4.99 -63.00
N GLU A 323 -50.01 3.84 -63.39
CA GLU A 323 -50.47 2.48 -63.05
C GLU A 323 -50.58 2.26 -61.53
N GLN A 324 -49.64 2.82 -60.76
CA GLN A 324 -49.68 2.74 -59.30
C GLN A 324 -50.89 3.48 -58.70
N ARG A 325 -51.31 4.60 -59.30
CA ARG A 325 -52.50 5.33 -58.85
C ARG A 325 -53.79 4.64 -59.30
N GLU A 326 -53.75 3.95 -60.43
CA GLU A 326 -54.83 3.11 -60.92
C GLU A 326 -55.08 1.93 -59.98
N GLU A 327 -54.03 1.24 -59.49
CA GLU A 327 -54.15 0.20 -58.46
C GLU A 327 -54.79 0.72 -57.15
N PHE A 328 -54.31 1.85 -56.60
CA PHE A 328 -54.90 2.44 -55.39
C PHE A 328 -56.34 2.94 -55.59
N PHE A 329 -56.66 3.41 -56.80
CA PHE A 329 -58.02 3.83 -57.16
C PHE A 329 -58.95 2.62 -57.28
N ASN A 330 -58.50 1.53 -57.90
CA ASN A 330 -59.24 0.28 -58.02
C ASN A 330 -59.49 -0.38 -56.66
N ASP A 331 -58.51 -0.38 -55.75
CA ASP A 331 -58.69 -0.87 -54.39
C ASP A 331 -59.65 0.01 -53.56
N PHE A 332 -59.63 1.33 -53.78
CA PHE A 332 -60.63 2.24 -53.21
C PHE A 332 -62.04 1.97 -53.74
N VAL A 333 -62.20 1.76 -55.06
CA VAL A 333 -63.47 1.40 -55.70
C VAL A 333 -63.98 0.05 -55.17
N LYS A 334 -63.11 -0.95 -55.03
CA LYS A 334 -63.42 -2.23 -54.42
C LYS A 334 -63.87 -2.08 -52.97
N THR A 335 -63.15 -1.30 -52.16
CA THR A 335 -63.51 -0.98 -50.77
C THR A 335 -64.88 -0.29 -50.68
N ILE A 336 -65.21 0.61 -51.60
CA ILE A 336 -66.56 1.21 -51.71
C ILE A 336 -67.61 0.15 -52.05
N SER A 337 -67.33 -0.71 -53.03
CA SER A 337 -68.25 -1.77 -53.47
C SER A 337 -68.56 -2.76 -52.34
N GLU A 338 -67.54 -3.20 -51.61
CA GLU A 338 -67.67 -4.08 -50.43
C GLU A 338 -68.40 -3.39 -49.28
N ALA A 339 -68.12 -2.11 -49.01
CA ALA A 339 -68.82 -1.31 -47.99
C ALA A 339 -70.29 -1.01 -48.34
N CYS A 340 -70.64 -0.93 -49.63
CA CYS A 340 -72.02 -0.85 -50.10
C CYS A 340 -72.76 -2.20 -50.08
N GLY A 341 -72.09 -3.31 -49.71
CA GLY A 341 -72.66 -4.65 -49.60
C GLY A 341 -73.65 -4.88 -48.44
N HIS A 342 -74.35 -3.84 -47.97
CA HIS A 342 -75.35 -3.93 -46.91
C HIS A 342 -76.78 -3.94 -47.44
N TYR A 343 -77.22 -5.12 -47.92
CA TYR A 343 -78.62 -5.49 -47.91
C TYR A 343 -78.84 -6.70 -46.99
N HIS A 344 -79.80 -6.61 -46.08
CA HIS A 344 -79.94 -7.56 -44.97
C HIS A 344 -80.44 -8.94 -45.40
N SER A 345 -79.98 -9.99 -44.71
CA SER A 345 -80.85 -11.13 -44.37
C SER A 345 -80.70 -11.51 -42.89
N SER A 346 -81.79 -11.98 -42.30
CA SER A 346 -81.97 -12.13 -40.84
C SER A 346 -81.85 -13.58 -40.39
N SER A 347 -81.08 -13.85 -39.32
CA SER A 347 -81.40 -14.98 -38.44
C SER A 347 -80.96 -14.82 -36.97
N LYS A 348 -81.94 -14.43 -36.15
CA LYS A 348 -82.27 -14.99 -34.81
C LYS A 348 -81.15 -15.26 -33.79
N LYS A 349 -81.21 -14.47 -32.69
CA LYS A 349 -80.74 -14.85 -31.33
C LYS A 349 -81.08 -16.31 -30.98
N LYS A 350 -80.12 -17.02 -30.39
CA LYS A 350 -80.39 -18.03 -29.33
C LYS A 350 -79.47 -17.81 -28.12
N LYS A 351 -80.08 -17.41 -27.00
CA LYS A 351 -79.47 -17.52 -25.66
C LYS A 351 -79.19 -18.99 -25.36
N LYS A 352 -78.07 -19.27 -24.69
CA LYS A 352 -77.88 -20.52 -23.94
C LYS A 352 -77.10 -20.26 -22.66
N ASP A 353 -77.81 -20.23 -21.54
CA ASP A 353 -77.23 -20.25 -20.20
C ASP A 353 -76.50 -21.58 -19.94
N ARG A 354 -75.30 -21.53 -19.34
CA ARG A 354 -74.85 -22.62 -18.45
C ARG A 354 -73.82 -22.19 -17.40
N LYS A 355 -74.37 -21.89 -16.20
CA LYS A 355 -73.82 -22.17 -14.86
C LYS A 355 -72.32 -21.90 -14.58
N LYS A 356 -72.09 -20.78 -13.87
CA LYS A 356 -71.75 -20.76 -12.43
C LYS A 356 -70.80 -21.86 -11.91
N ARG A 357 -69.57 -21.47 -11.55
CA ARG A 357 -68.88 -21.98 -10.34
C ARG A 357 -68.67 -20.81 -9.38
N ARG A 358 -69.05 -21.01 -8.12
CA ARG A 358 -68.69 -20.18 -6.96
C ARG A 358 -67.49 -20.84 -6.28
N ASN A 359 -66.56 -20.03 -5.79
CA ASN A 359 -66.31 -19.72 -4.37
C ASN A 359 -65.29 -18.57 -4.39
N ASP A 360 -65.53 -17.48 -3.64
CA ASP A 360 -65.06 -17.24 -2.25
C ASP A 360 -63.51 -17.32 -2.22
N ASP A 361 -62.79 -16.30 -1.75
CA ASP A 361 -63.11 -15.55 -0.52
C ASP A 361 -62.77 -14.03 -0.55
N GLU A 362 -63.48 -13.31 0.32
CA GLU A 362 -63.23 -12.02 1.03
C GLU A 362 -61.95 -11.16 0.78
N SER A 363 -61.95 -9.82 0.98
CA SER A 363 -63.01 -8.91 1.45
C SER A 363 -62.71 -7.42 1.18
N GLU A 364 -63.76 -6.58 1.24
CA GLU A 364 -63.83 -5.19 1.76
C GLU A 364 -62.83 -4.11 1.24
N SER A 365 -63.21 -2.86 0.96
CA SER A 365 -64.54 -2.20 0.85
C SER A 365 -64.35 -0.79 0.25
N GLU A 366 -65.41 -0.22 -0.33
CA GLU A 366 -65.71 1.23 -0.46
C GLU A 366 -64.61 2.23 -0.95
N GLY A 367 -64.82 3.11 -1.93
CA GLY A 367 -66.04 3.41 -2.69
C GLY A 367 -65.80 4.43 -3.81
N GLU A 368 -66.80 4.49 -4.69
CA GLU A 368 -67.31 5.59 -5.53
C GLU A 368 -66.67 7.01 -5.58
N SER A 369 -66.88 7.83 -6.63
CA SER A 369 -67.26 7.55 -8.04
C SER A 369 -67.10 8.79 -8.96
N LYS A 370 -67.14 8.52 -10.27
CA LYS A 370 -67.30 9.41 -11.45
C LYS A 370 -67.72 10.88 -11.23
N SER A 371 -66.99 11.82 -11.84
CA SER A 371 -67.53 12.75 -12.90
C SER A 371 -66.40 13.60 -13.51
N LYS A 372 -66.13 13.53 -14.82
CA LYS A 372 -66.76 14.27 -15.94
C LYS A 372 -66.56 15.81 -15.95
N ARG A 373 -65.84 16.24 -17.00
CA ARG A 373 -66.09 17.40 -17.90
C ARG A 373 -65.43 18.78 -17.63
N LYS A 374 -64.56 19.09 -18.62
CA LYS A 374 -64.59 20.25 -19.54
C LYS A 374 -64.05 21.63 -19.09
N ARG A 375 -63.15 22.09 -19.96
CA ARG A 375 -62.97 23.48 -20.47
C ARG A 375 -62.38 24.51 -19.48
N ARG A 376 -61.79 25.63 -19.93
CA ARG A 376 -61.03 26.05 -21.15
C ARG A 376 -60.73 27.55 -20.94
N HIS A 377 -59.62 28.06 -21.47
CA HIS A 377 -59.24 29.49 -21.51
C HIS A 377 -58.76 30.13 -20.19
N ARG A 378 -58.03 31.26 -20.19
CA ARG A 378 -56.91 31.77 -21.06
C ARG A 378 -56.47 33.13 -20.48
N SER A 379 -55.18 33.31 -20.20
CA SER A 379 -54.47 34.59 -20.00
C SER A 379 -52.98 34.17 -19.95
N SER A 380 -52.03 34.62 -20.79
CA SER A 380 -51.79 35.96 -21.37
C SER A 380 -51.69 36.98 -20.23
N ASP A 381 -50.52 37.47 -19.87
CA ASP A 381 -49.63 38.26 -20.72
C ASP A 381 -48.16 38.13 -20.22
N GLU A 382 -47.18 37.99 -21.11
CA GLU A 382 -46.33 39.07 -21.70
C GLU A 382 -45.35 39.71 -20.70
N ALA A 383 -44.09 39.97 -21.04
CA ALA A 383 -43.31 39.59 -22.22
C ALA A 383 -41.81 39.87 -21.98
N ASP A 384 -40.96 39.45 -22.95
CA ASP A 384 -39.78 40.17 -23.45
C ASP A 384 -38.62 40.57 -22.48
N ARG A 385 -37.37 40.74 -22.91
CA ARG A 385 -36.61 40.45 -24.14
C ARG A 385 -35.14 40.33 -23.68
N ASP A 386 -34.36 39.30 -24.03
CA ASP A 386 -33.84 38.92 -25.36
C ASP A 386 -32.43 39.52 -25.63
N HIS A 387 -31.63 38.77 -26.39
CA HIS A 387 -30.33 39.12 -27.01
C HIS A 387 -29.07 39.36 -26.11
N ASP A 388 -27.84 39.04 -26.54
CA ASP A 388 -27.32 38.06 -27.52
C ASP A 388 -25.76 38.04 -27.47
N ARG A 389 -25.11 37.13 -28.22
CA ARG A 389 -23.66 37.04 -28.57
C ARG A 389 -22.69 36.53 -27.48
N ASP A 390 -21.62 35.79 -27.81
CA ASP A 390 -21.22 35.13 -29.07
C ASP A 390 -20.17 34.02 -28.78
N ARG A 391 -20.10 33.00 -29.65
CA ARG A 391 -18.93 32.15 -30.03
C ARG A 391 -18.06 31.51 -28.92
N GLU A 392 -18.05 30.18 -28.75
CA GLU A 392 -17.40 29.13 -29.58
C GLU A 392 -15.87 28.96 -29.40
N ARG A 393 -15.47 27.70 -29.06
CA ARG A 393 -14.19 27.00 -29.41
C ARG A 393 -12.87 27.52 -28.80
N GLU A 394 -11.79 26.75 -28.67
CA GLU A 394 -11.56 25.29 -28.58
C GLU A 394 -10.16 25.04 -27.94
N ARG A 395 -10.00 23.85 -27.32
CA ARG A 395 -8.82 22.95 -27.26
C ARG A 395 -7.40 23.41 -26.83
N ASP A 396 -6.77 22.42 -26.18
CA ASP A 396 -5.39 22.24 -25.72
C ASP A 396 -4.28 22.45 -26.78
N HIS A 397 -3.05 22.77 -26.34
CA HIS A 397 -2.00 21.73 -26.17
C HIS A 397 -0.72 22.21 -25.46
N ASP A 398 0.07 21.21 -25.04
CA ASP A 398 1.28 21.22 -24.21
C ASP A 398 2.53 21.93 -24.80
N ARG A 399 3.57 22.10 -23.96
CA ARG A 399 4.88 21.42 -24.18
C ARG A 399 5.89 21.52 -23.04
N ASP A 400 6.69 20.46 -22.91
CA ASP A 400 7.86 20.28 -22.03
C ASP A 400 9.04 21.24 -22.27
N HIS A 401 9.91 21.38 -21.26
CA HIS A 401 11.31 20.91 -21.41
C HIS A 401 12.14 20.89 -20.11
N ASP A 402 13.11 19.98 -20.10
CA ASP A 402 14.27 19.83 -19.21
C ASP A 402 14.96 21.10 -18.69
N LYS A 403 15.65 20.95 -17.53
CA LYS A 403 17.13 21.11 -17.53
C LYS A 403 17.89 20.61 -16.30
N GLU A 404 19.05 20.06 -16.59
CA GLU A 404 20.07 19.55 -15.66
C GLU A 404 21.20 20.58 -15.39
N SER A 405 21.70 20.60 -14.16
CA SER A 405 23.05 21.06 -13.75
C SER A 405 23.47 22.55 -13.92
N ARG A 406 23.95 23.17 -12.82
CA ARG A 406 25.37 23.56 -12.59
C ARG A 406 25.56 24.56 -11.43
N LYS A 407 26.36 24.17 -10.42
CA LYS A 407 26.95 25.06 -9.42
C LYS A 407 28.21 25.77 -9.98
N LYS A 408 28.36 27.09 -9.84
CA LYS A 408 29.69 27.76 -9.77
C LYS A 408 29.71 28.96 -8.81
N LYS A 409 30.90 29.20 -8.23
CA LYS A 409 31.22 30.16 -7.15
C LYS A 409 31.66 31.54 -7.68
N LYS A 410 31.53 32.60 -6.84
CA LYS A 410 32.51 33.67 -6.47
C LYS A 410 31.79 35.01 -6.17
N LYS A 411 32.34 36.01 -5.46
CA LYS A 411 33.20 36.07 -4.23
C LYS A 411 33.29 37.56 -3.79
N SER A 412 33.15 37.84 -2.48
CA SER A 412 33.66 39.02 -1.72
C SER A 412 33.37 40.47 -2.14
N ARG A 413 32.97 41.30 -1.16
CA ARG A 413 33.75 42.49 -0.74
C ARG A 413 33.40 42.91 0.71
N ARG A 414 34.41 43.42 1.45
CA ARG A 414 34.31 43.91 2.83
C ARG A 414 33.94 45.40 2.85
N HIS A 415 33.16 45.84 3.84
CA HIS A 415 33.50 47.09 4.54
C HIS A 415 33.00 47.13 5.98
N SER A 416 33.82 47.72 6.85
CA SER A 416 33.62 47.90 8.28
C SER A 416 33.10 49.30 8.60
N ARG A 417 32.28 49.47 9.65
CA ARG A 417 32.28 50.70 10.46
C ARG A 417 31.76 50.48 11.87
N SER A 418 32.39 51.18 12.79
CA SER A 418 32.30 51.11 14.26
C SER A 418 31.30 52.11 14.85
N ARG A 419 30.77 51.80 16.05
CA ARG A 419 30.45 52.70 17.21
C ARG A 419 29.36 52.02 18.06
N SER A 420 29.28 52.01 19.39
CA SER A 420 30.10 52.37 20.57
C SER A 420 29.10 52.69 21.70
N ARG A 421 29.46 52.50 22.99
CA ARG A 421 28.67 52.81 24.21
C ARG A 421 27.63 51.74 24.60
N SER A 422 27.37 51.44 25.88
CA SER A 422 28.10 51.75 27.14
C SER A 422 27.64 50.81 28.27
N ARG A 423 28.45 50.70 29.33
CA ARG A 423 28.26 49.83 30.51
C ARG A 423 27.81 50.66 31.72
N SER A 424 26.81 50.19 32.47
CA SER A 424 26.52 50.60 33.87
C SER A 424 25.55 49.59 34.53
N GLU A 425 25.44 49.63 35.86
CA GLU A 425 24.99 48.53 36.73
C GLU A 425 23.48 48.43 37.05
N SER A 426 23.14 47.37 37.81
CA SER A 426 21.89 46.94 38.48
C SER A 426 21.26 48.01 39.43
N PRO A 427 20.14 47.76 40.18
CA PRO A 427 19.37 46.53 40.41
C PRO A 427 17.81 46.63 40.51
N ASP A 428 17.18 45.49 40.84
CA ASP A 428 15.92 45.31 41.62
C ASP A 428 14.52 45.58 41.00
N GLY A 429 13.48 45.00 41.65
CA GLY A 429 12.10 45.54 41.62
C GLY A 429 11.02 44.88 40.73
N LYS A 430 10.29 43.90 41.29
CA LYS A 430 9.00 43.30 40.86
C LYS A 430 8.04 44.20 40.03
N SER A 431 7.37 43.63 39.01
CA SER A 431 5.89 43.44 39.01
C SER A 431 5.29 42.72 37.77
N GLY A 432 4.27 41.87 38.02
CA GLY A 432 2.96 42.02 37.38
C GLY A 432 2.68 41.54 35.94
N SER A 433 2.26 40.28 35.81
CA SER A 433 1.08 39.84 35.00
C SER A 433 1.11 39.89 33.46
N LYS A 434 1.07 38.69 32.84
CA LYS A 434 -0.18 38.13 32.26
C LYS A 434 -0.03 36.68 31.78
N ARG A 435 -0.83 35.78 32.36
CA ARG A 435 -1.00 34.38 31.92
C ARG A 435 -1.75 34.33 30.58
N ARG A 436 -1.47 33.33 29.74
CA ARG A 436 -2.37 32.88 28.67
C ARG A 436 -2.74 31.42 28.89
N HIS A 437 -4.05 31.15 29.01
CA HIS A 437 -4.63 29.81 28.98
C HIS A 437 -4.45 29.17 27.61
N ARG A 438 -4.33 27.83 27.58
CA ARG A 438 -4.72 27.02 26.41
C ARG A 438 -5.11 25.61 26.86
N ASP A 439 -6.40 25.31 26.85
CA ASP A 439 -6.95 23.98 27.07
C ASP A 439 -7.85 23.60 25.88
N ARG A 440 -7.58 22.41 25.31
CA ARG A 440 -8.56 21.39 24.84
C ARG A 440 -9.50 21.75 23.66
N HIS A 441 -10.21 20.85 22.96
CA HIS A 441 -10.44 19.37 22.93
C HIS A 441 -10.73 19.00 21.44
N ASP A 442 -10.73 17.78 20.91
CA ASP A 442 -10.38 16.41 21.37
C ASP A 442 -10.15 15.47 20.14
N SER A 443 -9.57 14.28 20.31
CA SER A 443 -9.97 13.08 19.55
C SER A 443 -9.54 11.77 20.24
N SER A 444 -10.51 10.90 20.50
CA SER A 444 -10.39 9.67 21.30
C SER A 444 -9.75 8.46 20.58
N SER A 445 -9.11 7.59 21.36
CA SER A 445 -9.00 6.16 21.07
C SER A 445 -8.91 5.34 22.37
N SER A 446 -9.26 4.05 22.30
CA SER A 446 -9.77 3.26 23.42
C SER A 446 -8.72 2.81 24.45
N LYS A 447 -9.12 2.78 25.72
CA LYS A 447 -8.37 2.16 26.81
C LYS A 447 -8.48 0.64 26.77
N ASN A 448 -7.36 -0.05 26.94
CA ASN A 448 -7.31 -1.38 27.54
C ASN A 448 -6.51 -1.22 28.84
N VAL A 449 -7.10 -1.55 29.99
CA VAL A 449 -6.48 -1.28 31.30
C VAL A 449 -5.75 -2.53 31.77
N HIS A 450 -4.43 -2.50 31.75
CA HIS A 450 -3.64 -3.29 32.70
C HIS A 450 -3.54 -2.47 33.98
N GLU A 451 -3.99 -3.03 35.10
CA GLU A 451 -3.67 -2.51 36.43
C GLU A 451 -2.22 -2.87 36.73
N GLU A 452 -1.33 -1.88 36.68
CA GLU A 452 -0.02 -1.97 37.32
C GLU A 452 -0.23 -1.80 38.83
N GLU A 453 -0.11 -2.89 39.59
CA GLU A 453 -0.17 -2.83 41.06
C GLU A 453 0.96 -1.93 41.58
N SER A 454 0.66 -1.09 42.57
CA SER A 454 1.65 -0.16 43.12
C SER A 454 2.79 -0.94 43.79
N PHE A 455 3.98 -0.34 43.82
CA PHE A 455 5.09 -0.84 44.63
C PHE A 455 4.67 -1.08 46.10
N ASP A 456 3.83 -0.17 46.63
CA ASP A 456 3.27 -0.26 47.98
C ASP A 456 2.36 -1.49 48.16
N ASP A 457 1.59 -1.87 47.14
CA ASP A 457 0.70 -3.04 47.18
C ASP A 457 1.50 -4.35 47.20
N LEU A 458 2.59 -4.41 46.42
CA LEU A 458 3.52 -5.54 46.39
C LEU A 458 4.29 -5.68 47.71
N GLU A 459 4.70 -4.57 48.32
CA GLU A 459 5.35 -4.59 49.64
C GLU A 459 4.37 -4.98 50.76
N MET A 460 3.10 -4.59 50.66
CA MET A 460 2.03 -5.05 51.57
C MET A 460 1.83 -6.57 51.47
N LYS A 461 1.67 -7.11 50.25
CA LYS A 461 1.54 -8.56 50.00
C LYS A 461 2.76 -9.34 50.50
N ARG A 462 3.98 -8.81 50.30
CA ARG A 462 5.22 -9.41 50.81
C ARG A 462 5.21 -9.54 52.34
N ASN A 463 4.80 -8.47 53.04
CA ASN A 463 4.76 -8.47 54.50
C ASN A 463 3.66 -9.38 55.05
N GLU A 464 2.51 -9.48 54.38
CA GLU A 464 1.46 -10.43 54.73
C GLU A 464 1.94 -11.89 54.58
N LEU A 465 2.64 -12.21 53.49
CA LEU A 465 3.18 -13.55 53.23
C LEU A 465 4.25 -13.97 54.26
N LEU A 466 5.12 -13.03 54.67
CA LEU A 466 6.06 -13.26 55.77
C LEU A 466 5.36 -13.53 57.10
N GLN A 467 4.28 -12.79 57.40
CA GLN A 467 3.52 -13.00 58.63
C GLN A 467 2.70 -14.31 58.62
N GLN A 468 2.26 -14.78 57.44
CA GLN A 468 1.68 -16.12 57.29
C GLN A 468 2.73 -17.22 57.51
N LEU A 469 3.96 -17.04 57.01
CA LEU A 469 5.08 -17.96 57.24
C LEU A 469 5.45 -18.05 58.73
N GLU A 470 5.58 -16.94 59.45
CA GLU A 470 5.83 -16.93 60.90
C GLU A 470 4.73 -17.67 61.68
N ARG A 471 3.46 -17.45 61.33
CA ARG A 471 2.32 -18.18 61.94
C ARG A 471 2.35 -19.68 61.62
N SER A 472 2.89 -20.09 60.47
CA SER A 472 3.02 -21.51 60.10
C SER A 472 4.17 -22.23 60.80
N HIS A 473 5.24 -21.52 61.20
CA HIS A 473 6.38 -22.10 61.93
C HIS A 473 6.27 -22.00 63.46
N GLY A 474 5.37 -21.16 63.99
CA GLY A 474 5.10 -21.09 65.44
C GLY A 474 4.26 -22.24 66.01
N GLY A 475 3.80 -23.19 65.19
CA GLY A 475 2.84 -24.23 65.59
C GLY A 475 3.43 -25.54 66.15
N ASP A 476 4.72 -25.81 65.92
CA ASP A 476 5.35 -27.13 66.17
C ASP A 476 6.31 -27.12 67.37
N SER A 477 5.95 -26.40 68.45
CA SER A 477 6.68 -26.41 69.73
C SER A 477 5.79 -26.04 70.93
N ALA A 478 4.79 -26.86 71.19
CA ALA A 478 4.13 -27.01 72.50
C ALA A 478 3.48 -28.40 72.63
#